data_AF-A0A0F0L5Z5-F1
#
_entry.id   AF-A0A0F0L5Z5-F1
#
_cell.length_a   1.000
_cell.length_b   1.000
_cell.length_c   1.000
_cell.angle_alpha   90.00
_cell.angle_beta   90.00
_cell.angle_gamma   90.00
#
_symmetry.space_group_name_H-M   'P 1'
#
loop_
_entity.id
_entity.type
_entity.pdbx_description
1 polymer ?
#
loop_
_entity_poly.entity_id
_entity_poly.type
_entity_poly.pdbx_seq_one_letter_code
_entity_poly.pdbx_strand_id
1 'polypeptide(L)'
;MIVALILLVIGAADAFFSPTMLVLQLVVLGLAIAAVVTRAGRVLGAVALTVALVLNVGTMGALSTVRVAATGSYAGHKTDKQKLWEAYPGIKDKEPSRFLNQQSLEQLQALADETLADVRTQLTAQYGLQWVKSADAQERPERNGYGGESMLVRFTSDTWATTTPVSGYAHKLEVMRTIESVIAQHGWRGMVAFNDPAGGVDPTMISKMYGGATPETQVDWEWFSDDEPDPGWFYADITDLANDTTGEYRASREQTAKRTGEPLEGLQLAIVGRYMLSEKKVDEFTKALTKYP
;
A
#
# COMPACT_ATOMS: atom_id res chain seq x y z
N MET A 1 -30.67 27.92 15.67
CA MET A 1 -29.40 27.60 16.38
C MET A 1 -29.61 26.60 17.51
N ILE A 2 -30.56 26.82 18.43
CA ILE A 2 -30.85 25.91 19.57
C ILE A 2 -31.36 24.53 19.11
N VAL A 3 -32.22 24.47 18.08
CA VAL A 3 -32.77 23.19 17.55
C VAL A 3 -31.69 22.29 16.92
N ALA A 4 -30.71 22.87 16.21
CA ALA A 4 -29.61 22.12 15.61
C ALA A 4 -28.61 21.62 16.66
N LEU A 5 -28.41 22.38 17.75
CA LEU A 5 -27.57 21.96 18.88
C LEU A 5 -28.21 20.80 19.66
N ILE A 6 -29.54 20.83 19.83
CA ILE A 6 -30.29 19.77 20.52
C ILE A 6 -30.29 18.46 19.72
N LEU A 7 -30.43 18.52 18.39
CA LEU A 7 -30.35 17.34 17.51
C LEU A 7 -28.95 16.71 17.49
N LEU A 8 -27.90 17.50 17.72
CA LEU A 8 -26.50 17.04 17.77
C LEU A 8 -26.17 16.26 19.07
N VAL A 9 -26.89 16.54 20.16
CA VAL A 9 -26.67 15.90 21.48
C VAL A 9 -27.39 14.55 21.60
N ILE A 10 -28.48 14.34 20.86
CA ILE A 10 -29.34 13.14 21.00
C ILE A 10 -28.98 12.02 19.99
N GLY A 11 -28.00 12.23 19.11
CA GLY A 11 -27.46 11.16 18.24
C GLY A 11 -28.39 10.74 17.09
N ALA A 12 -29.29 11.62 16.64
CA ALA A 12 -30.17 11.35 15.51
C ALA A 12 -29.49 11.68 14.16
N ALA A 13 -28.59 10.81 13.69
CA ALA A 13 -27.98 10.94 12.36
C ALA A 13 -29.00 10.71 11.22
N ASP A 14 -30.09 9.98 11.48
CA ASP A 14 -31.13 9.68 10.48
C ASP A 14 -31.95 10.91 10.03
N ALA A 15 -31.86 12.03 10.77
CA ALA A 15 -32.51 13.28 10.36
C ALA A 15 -31.76 13.99 9.20
N PHE A 16 -30.51 13.63 8.92
CA PHE A 16 -29.67 14.33 7.93
C PHE A 16 -29.82 13.80 6.50
N PHE A 17 -30.34 12.58 6.31
CA PHE A 17 -30.71 12.02 4.99
C PHE A 17 -32.21 12.10 4.69
N SER A 18 -32.97 12.80 5.53
CA SER A 18 -34.40 13.01 5.36
C SER A 18 -34.70 14.01 4.22
N PRO A 19 -35.84 13.88 3.51
CA PRO A 19 -36.32 14.86 2.51
C PRO A 19 -36.32 16.31 3.00
N THR A 20 -36.42 16.53 4.32
CA THR A 20 -36.33 17.87 4.94
C THR A 20 -34.97 18.54 4.74
N MET A 21 -33.86 17.81 4.68
CA MET A 21 -32.53 18.38 4.44
C MET A 21 -32.38 18.86 2.99
N LEU A 22 -32.94 18.10 2.04
CA LEU A 22 -32.95 18.45 0.62
C LEU A 22 -33.81 19.70 0.36
N VAL A 23 -34.94 19.82 1.05
CA VAL A 23 -35.76 21.05 1.04
C VAL A 23 -34.97 22.24 1.63
N LEU A 24 -34.23 22.05 2.72
CA LEU A 24 -33.41 23.11 3.31
C LEU A 24 -32.31 23.59 2.36
N GLN A 25 -31.66 22.66 1.64
CA GLN A 25 -30.64 22.99 0.64
C GLN A 25 -31.21 23.75 -0.56
N LEU A 26 -32.41 23.36 -1.03
CA LEU A 26 -33.10 24.06 -2.11
C LEU A 26 -33.55 25.48 -1.69
N VAL A 27 -33.96 25.67 -0.43
CA VAL A 27 -34.28 27.00 0.12
C VAL A 27 -33.03 27.88 0.19
N VAL A 28 -31.88 27.33 0.62
CA VAL A 28 -30.60 28.06 0.65
C VAL A 28 -30.16 28.44 -0.78
N LEU A 29 -30.32 27.53 -1.74
CA LEU A 29 -30.03 27.82 -3.15
C LEU A 29 -30.94 28.92 -3.72
N GLY A 30 -32.23 28.87 -3.41
CA GLY A 30 -33.20 29.91 -3.79
C GLY A 30 -32.85 31.29 -3.21
N LEU A 31 -32.41 31.33 -1.94
CA LEU A 31 -31.96 32.55 -1.28
C LEU A 31 -30.63 33.08 -1.87
N ALA A 32 -29.72 32.21 -2.28
CA ALA A 32 -28.48 32.58 -2.95
C ALA A 32 -28.76 33.21 -4.34
N ILE A 33 -29.69 32.63 -5.10
CA ILE A 33 -30.13 33.19 -6.40
C ILE A 33 -30.82 34.55 -6.18
N ALA A 34 -31.71 34.67 -5.20
CA ALA A 34 -32.38 35.93 -4.86
C ALA A 34 -31.41 37.05 -4.45
N ALA A 35 -30.28 36.68 -3.82
CA ALA A 35 -29.23 37.61 -3.42
C ALA A 35 -28.42 38.20 -4.60
N VAL A 36 -28.34 37.49 -5.72
CA VAL A 36 -27.65 37.96 -6.94
C VAL A 36 -28.52 38.93 -7.72
N VAL A 37 -29.85 38.76 -7.69
CA VAL A 37 -30.78 39.50 -8.56
C VAL A 37 -31.20 40.86 -7.99
N THR A 38 -31.13 41.09 -6.67
CA THR A 38 -31.65 42.34 -6.06
C THR A 38 -30.64 43.02 -5.11
N ARG A 39 -30.61 44.36 -5.09
CA ARG A 39 -29.73 45.14 -4.18
C ARG A 39 -30.04 44.89 -2.70
N ALA A 40 -31.30 44.66 -2.33
CA ALA A 40 -31.71 44.33 -0.96
C ALA A 40 -31.40 42.87 -0.56
N GLY A 41 -31.30 41.95 -1.53
CA GLY A 41 -31.02 40.53 -1.29
C GLY A 41 -29.57 40.22 -0.88
N ARG A 42 -28.63 41.16 -1.04
CA ARG A 42 -27.20 40.94 -0.76
C ARG A 42 -26.90 40.70 0.72
N VAL A 43 -27.66 41.33 1.63
CA VAL A 43 -27.50 41.11 3.08
C VAL A 43 -27.97 39.71 3.47
N LEU A 44 -29.08 39.24 2.88
CA LEU A 44 -29.58 37.87 3.07
C LEU A 44 -28.64 36.83 2.43
N GLY A 45 -28.05 37.14 1.29
CA GLY A 45 -27.03 36.31 0.65
C GLY A 45 -25.75 36.17 1.49
N ALA A 46 -25.31 37.23 2.15
CA ALA A 46 -24.15 37.18 3.05
C ALA A 46 -24.41 36.26 4.25
N VAL A 47 -25.58 36.34 4.86
CA VAL A 47 -25.97 35.45 5.97
C VAL A 47 -26.09 34.00 5.49
N ALA A 48 -26.70 33.77 4.32
CA ALA A 48 -26.80 32.43 3.73
C ALA A 48 -25.42 31.84 3.39
N LEU A 49 -24.49 32.67 2.90
CA LEU A 49 -23.11 32.26 2.61
C LEU A 49 -22.34 31.92 3.89
N THR A 50 -22.49 32.70 4.96
CA THR A 50 -21.88 32.37 6.26
C THR A 50 -22.42 31.06 6.81
N VAL A 51 -23.73 30.82 6.74
CA VAL A 51 -24.34 29.56 7.16
C VAL A 51 -23.84 28.39 6.29
N ALA A 52 -23.74 28.58 4.97
CA ALA A 52 -23.23 27.58 4.04
C ALA A 52 -21.73 27.29 4.25
N LEU A 53 -20.92 28.28 4.61
CA LEU A 53 -19.50 28.12 4.92
C LEU A 53 -19.28 27.39 6.26
N VAL A 54 -20.10 27.68 7.28
CA VAL A 54 -20.02 27.01 8.58
C VAL A 54 -20.51 25.56 8.48
N LEU A 55 -21.59 25.32 7.74
CA LEU A 55 -22.16 23.99 7.48
C LEU A 55 -21.51 23.27 6.28
N ASN A 56 -20.45 23.83 5.71
CA ASN A 56 -19.85 23.26 4.51
C ASN A 56 -19.31 21.86 4.80
N VAL A 57 -19.33 21.01 3.78
CA VAL A 57 -18.91 19.61 3.83
C VAL A 57 -17.47 19.48 4.38
N GLY A 58 -16.63 20.51 4.21
CA GLY A 58 -15.28 20.59 4.77
C GLY A 58 -15.22 20.63 6.30
N THR A 59 -16.11 21.35 6.98
CA THR A 59 -16.14 21.41 8.46
C THR A 59 -16.63 20.09 9.05
N MET A 60 -17.57 19.41 8.37
CA MET A 60 -18.02 18.07 8.75
C MET A 60 -16.99 16.97 8.46
N GLY A 61 -16.21 17.10 7.38
CA GLY A 61 -15.07 16.22 7.08
C GLY A 61 -13.93 16.36 8.09
N ALA A 62 -13.65 17.58 8.55
CA ALA A 62 -12.67 17.84 9.61
C ALA A 62 -13.14 17.31 10.99
N LEU A 63 -14.44 17.41 11.31
CA LEU A 63 -14.98 16.90 12.57
C LEU A 63 -15.09 15.37 12.61
N SER A 64 -15.44 14.72 11.48
CA SER A 64 -15.45 13.26 11.40
C SER A 64 -14.05 12.67 11.51
N THR A 65 -13.05 13.30 10.88
CA THR A 65 -11.64 12.89 10.99
C THR A 65 -11.06 13.14 12.37
N VAL A 66 -11.37 14.27 13.03
CA VAL A 66 -10.92 14.56 14.40
C VAL A 66 -11.55 13.60 15.42
N ARG A 67 -12.82 13.20 15.25
CA ARG A 67 -13.45 12.20 16.14
C ARG A 67 -12.85 10.81 15.94
N VAL A 68 -12.60 10.41 14.70
CA VAL A 68 -11.97 9.11 14.36
C VAL A 68 -10.52 9.05 14.85
N ALA A 69 -9.78 10.15 14.75
CA ALA A 69 -8.42 10.26 15.26
C ALA A 69 -8.35 10.31 16.80
N ALA A 70 -9.36 10.87 17.47
CA ALA A 70 -9.36 11.03 18.93
C ALA A 70 -9.90 9.81 19.70
N THR A 71 -10.78 8.97 19.12
CA THR A 71 -11.40 7.85 19.85
C THR A 71 -11.06 6.47 19.32
N GLY A 72 -10.49 6.34 18.13
CA GLY A 72 -10.12 5.03 17.53
C GLY A 72 -11.27 4.02 17.43
N SER A 73 -12.53 4.45 17.58
CA SER A 73 -13.61 3.57 17.97
C SER A 73 -14.88 3.86 17.19
N TYR A 74 -15.24 2.93 16.30
CA TYR A 74 -16.60 2.73 15.79
C TYR A 74 -17.49 1.98 16.81
N ALA A 75 -17.14 1.94 18.10
CA ALA A 75 -17.76 0.99 19.05
C ALA A 75 -19.21 1.32 19.46
N GLY A 76 -19.85 2.35 18.91
CA GLY A 76 -21.24 2.71 19.24
C GLY A 76 -22.31 2.25 18.25
N HIS A 77 -21.97 1.88 17.01
CA HIS A 77 -22.95 1.76 15.92
C HIS A 77 -22.81 0.54 15.01
N LYS A 78 -21.89 -0.39 15.32
CA LYS A 78 -21.77 -1.64 14.54
C LYS A 78 -22.84 -2.64 14.96
N THR A 79 -23.65 -3.07 14.00
CA THR A 79 -24.58 -4.20 14.17
C THR A 79 -23.80 -5.48 14.50
N ASP A 80 -24.43 -6.45 15.16
CA ASP A 80 -23.77 -7.73 15.45
C ASP A 80 -23.30 -8.44 14.18
N LYS A 81 -24.03 -8.28 13.07
CA LYS A 81 -23.60 -8.73 11.74
C LYS A 81 -22.29 -8.08 11.31
N GLN A 82 -22.14 -6.77 11.48
CA GLN A 82 -20.90 -6.08 11.13
C GLN A 82 -19.73 -6.50 12.03
N LYS A 83 -19.97 -6.68 13.33
CA LYS A 83 -18.96 -7.20 14.26
C LYS A 83 -18.53 -8.63 13.90
N LEU A 84 -19.47 -9.47 13.49
CA LEU A 84 -19.17 -10.82 13.00
C LEU A 84 -18.23 -10.74 11.80
N TRP A 85 -18.60 -10.00 10.74
CA TRP A 85 -17.78 -9.87 9.53
C TRP A 85 -16.44 -9.17 9.77
N GLU A 86 -16.36 -8.24 10.71
CA GLU A 86 -15.09 -7.62 11.12
C GLU A 86 -14.09 -8.65 11.68
N ALA A 87 -14.57 -9.76 12.26
CA ALA A 87 -13.73 -10.86 12.73
C ALA A 87 -13.52 -11.97 11.68
N TYR A 88 -13.94 -11.75 10.42
CA TYR A 88 -13.80 -12.74 9.36
C TYR A 88 -12.33 -13.14 9.16
N PRO A 89 -11.99 -14.45 9.21
CA PRO A 89 -10.60 -14.90 9.20
C PRO A 89 -9.92 -14.78 7.84
N GLY A 90 -10.68 -14.72 6.74
CA GLY A 90 -10.16 -14.61 5.37
C GLY A 90 -10.19 -13.18 4.82
N ILE A 91 -10.23 -13.06 3.50
CA ILE A 91 -10.34 -11.78 2.79
C ILE A 91 -11.70 -11.71 2.11
N LYS A 92 -12.37 -10.56 2.24
CA LYS A 92 -13.61 -10.24 1.54
C LYS A 92 -13.48 -10.52 0.03
N ASP A 93 -14.52 -11.10 -0.54
CA ASP A 93 -14.64 -11.42 -1.97
C ASP A 93 -13.55 -12.39 -2.50
N LYS A 94 -12.90 -13.17 -1.61
CA LYS A 94 -11.96 -14.24 -1.97
C LYS A 94 -12.38 -15.57 -1.35
N GLU A 95 -12.29 -16.63 -2.16
CA GLU A 95 -12.59 -18.00 -1.74
C GLU A 95 -11.59 -18.50 -0.69
N PRO A 96 -12.04 -18.96 0.49
CA PRO A 96 -11.14 -19.43 1.55
C PRO A 96 -10.29 -20.64 1.17
N SER A 97 -10.82 -21.51 0.30
CA SER A 97 -10.10 -22.68 -0.21
C SER A 97 -8.81 -22.30 -0.93
N ARG A 98 -8.72 -21.09 -1.50
CA ARG A 98 -7.48 -20.59 -2.10
C ARG A 98 -6.35 -20.51 -1.08
N PHE A 99 -6.62 -19.95 0.10
CA PHE A 99 -5.61 -19.78 1.16
C PHE A 99 -5.21 -21.10 1.81
N LEU A 100 -6.11 -22.09 1.79
CA LEU A 100 -5.86 -23.44 2.31
C LEU A 100 -5.04 -24.31 1.34
N ASN A 101 -5.10 -24.02 0.05
CA ASN A 101 -4.50 -24.85 -1.00
C ASN A 101 -3.22 -24.23 -1.62
N GLN A 102 -2.93 -22.96 -1.33
CA GLN A 102 -1.67 -22.32 -1.72
C GLN A 102 -0.53 -22.74 -0.79
N GLN A 103 0.70 -22.40 -1.18
CA GLN A 103 1.87 -22.49 -0.33
C GLN A 103 1.64 -21.82 1.03
N SER A 104 2.10 -22.48 2.09
CA SER A 104 2.03 -21.96 3.46
C SER A 104 3.03 -20.83 3.71
N LEU A 105 2.83 -20.08 4.79
CA LEU A 105 3.79 -19.07 5.24
C LEU A 105 5.18 -19.69 5.45
N GLU A 106 5.25 -20.82 6.15
CA GLU A 106 6.49 -21.50 6.50
C GLU A 106 7.23 -22.02 5.26
N GLN A 107 6.48 -22.53 4.26
CA GLN A 107 7.06 -22.96 2.99
C GLN A 107 7.66 -21.78 2.20
N LEU A 108 6.97 -20.63 2.15
CA LEU A 108 7.52 -19.43 1.49
C LEU A 108 8.73 -18.88 2.23
N GLN A 109 8.73 -18.91 3.57
CA GLN A 109 9.89 -18.50 4.37
C GLN A 109 11.14 -19.32 4.02
N ALA A 110 11.00 -20.65 3.95
CA ALA A 110 12.10 -21.53 3.54
C ALA A 110 12.56 -21.26 2.09
N LEU A 111 11.60 -21.15 1.16
CA LEU A 111 11.90 -20.84 -0.24
C LEU A 111 12.63 -19.49 -0.36
N ALA A 112 12.22 -18.50 0.41
CA ALA A 112 12.83 -17.17 0.38
C ALA A 112 14.26 -17.19 0.91
N ASP A 113 14.51 -17.85 2.03
CA ASP A 113 15.84 -17.98 2.62
C ASP A 113 16.81 -18.68 1.67
N GLU A 114 16.39 -19.79 1.05
CA GLU A 114 17.18 -20.54 0.07
C GLU A 114 17.46 -19.71 -1.19
N THR A 115 16.42 -19.15 -1.81
CA THR A 115 16.54 -18.36 -3.04
C THR A 115 17.47 -17.17 -2.84
N LEU A 116 17.28 -16.40 -1.75
CA LEU A 116 18.11 -15.23 -1.47
C LEU A 116 19.54 -15.60 -1.09
N ALA A 117 19.77 -16.75 -0.44
CA ALA A 117 21.12 -17.23 -0.16
C ALA A 117 21.87 -17.62 -1.44
N ASP A 118 21.22 -18.32 -2.36
CA ASP A 118 21.83 -18.80 -3.60
C ASP A 118 22.10 -17.65 -4.58
N VAL A 119 21.16 -16.69 -4.70
CA VAL A 119 21.38 -15.47 -5.50
C VAL A 119 22.60 -14.72 -4.99
N ARG A 120 22.69 -14.47 -3.68
CA ARG A 120 23.84 -13.75 -3.09
C ARG A 120 25.14 -14.52 -3.28
N THR A 121 25.14 -15.83 -3.09
CA THR A 121 26.32 -16.68 -3.27
C THR A 121 26.83 -16.59 -4.71
N GLN A 122 25.94 -16.73 -5.70
CA GLN A 122 26.30 -16.67 -7.10
C GLN A 122 26.83 -15.29 -7.51
N LEU A 123 26.15 -14.21 -7.10
CA LEU A 123 26.58 -12.85 -7.41
C LEU A 123 27.91 -12.49 -6.72
N THR A 124 28.14 -12.99 -5.50
CA THR A 124 29.42 -12.85 -4.79
C THR A 124 30.54 -13.57 -5.56
N ALA A 125 30.30 -14.81 -5.98
CA ALA A 125 31.29 -15.60 -6.70
C ALA A 125 31.66 -15.00 -8.06
N GLN A 126 30.68 -14.47 -8.78
CA GLN A 126 30.87 -14.00 -10.16
C GLN A 126 31.35 -12.54 -10.25
N TYR A 127 30.85 -11.67 -9.36
CA TYR A 127 31.09 -10.22 -9.44
C TYR A 127 31.76 -9.63 -8.19
N GLY A 128 32.01 -10.44 -7.15
CA GLY A 128 32.64 -9.99 -5.91
C GLY A 128 31.74 -9.13 -5.03
N LEU A 129 30.41 -9.10 -5.28
CA LEU A 129 29.47 -8.29 -4.50
C LEU A 129 29.50 -8.69 -3.03
N GLN A 130 29.47 -7.69 -2.15
CA GLN A 130 29.44 -7.87 -0.71
C GLN A 130 28.07 -7.45 -0.17
N TRP A 131 27.59 -8.12 0.87
CA TRP A 131 26.20 -8.01 1.32
C TRP A 131 26.09 -7.56 2.77
N VAL A 132 25.05 -6.79 3.04
CA VAL A 132 24.58 -6.46 4.39
C VAL A 132 23.09 -6.77 4.46
N LYS A 133 22.63 -7.28 5.61
CA LYS A 133 21.20 -7.36 5.89
C LYS A 133 20.70 -5.97 6.28
N SER A 134 19.79 -5.41 5.49
CA SER A 134 19.24 -4.07 5.69
C SER A 134 17.95 -4.06 6.51
N ALA A 135 17.19 -5.15 6.51
CA ALA A 135 16.00 -5.31 7.31
C ALA A 135 15.77 -6.78 7.67
N ASP A 136 15.19 -7.01 8.86
CA ASP A 136 14.73 -8.32 9.27
C ASP A 136 13.38 -8.66 8.61
N ALA A 137 13.16 -9.96 8.42
CA ALA A 137 11.89 -10.50 7.99
C ALA A 137 10.75 -10.03 8.90
N GLN A 138 9.61 -9.70 8.29
CA GLN A 138 8.45 -9.18 8.99
C GLN A 138 7.16 -9.80 8.48
N GLU A 139 6.24 -9.97 9.42
CA GLU A 139 4.87 -10.38 9.17
C GLU A 139 3.93 -9.25 9.57
N ARG A 140 2.99 -8.91 8.67
CA ARG A 140 1.99 -7.87 8.93
C ARG A 140 0.60 -8.44 8.69
N PRO A 141 -0.36 -8.29 9.62
CA PRO A 141 -1.72 -8.75 9.41
C PRO A 141 -2.33 -8.16 8.13
N GLU A 142 -2.96 -9.01 7.30
CA GLU A 142 -3.74 -8.55 6.15
C GLU A 142 -5.13 -8.08 6.61
N ARG A 143 -5.63 -7.00 6.00
CA ARG A 143 -6.99 -6.51 6.28
C ARG A 143 -8.01 -7.42 5.62
N ASN A 144 -9.07 -7.78 6.34
CA ASN A 144 -10.10 -8.69 5.82
C ASN A 144 -11.12 -8.02 4.88
N GLY A 145 -11.06 -6.70 4.69
CA GLY A 145 -12.01 -5.96 3.83
C GLY A 145 -13.39 -5.70 4.44
N TYR A 146 -13.65 -6.17 5.67
CA TYR A 146 -14.86 -5.87 6.46
C TYR A 146 -14.61 -4.88 7.60
N GLY A 147 -13.40 -4.31 7.65
CA GLY A 147 -13.00 -3.33 8.67
C GLY A 147 -12.15 -3.90 9.81
N GLY A 148 -11.78 -5.19 9.74
CA GLY A 148 -10.89 -5.84 10.70
C GLY A 148 -9.66 -6.49 10.05
N GLU A 149 -8.95 -7.28 10.85
CA GLU A 149 -7.78 -8.06 10.41
C GLU A 149 -8.22 -9.49 10.09
N SER A 150 -7.57 -10.07 9.08
CA SER A 150 -7.69 -11.48 8.75
C SER A 150 -6.67 -12.28 9.57
N MET A 151 -6.80 -13.60 9.57
CA MET A 151 -5.77 -14.49 10.14
C MET A 151 -4.55 -14.67 9.22
N LEU A 152 -4.64 -14.12 8.00
CA LEU A 152 -3.59 -14.18 6.99
C LEU A 152 -2.61 -13.02 7.19
N VAL A 153 -1.36 -13.26 6.79
CA VAL A 153 -0.31 -12.24 6.89
C VAL A 153 0.26 -11.90 5.53
N ARG A 154 0.76 -10.68 5.43
CA ARG A 154 1.78 -10.31 4.46
C ARG A 154 3.13 -10.64 5.07
N PHE A 155 3.87 -11.47 4.37
CA PHE A 155 5.25 -11.78 4.70
C PHE A 155 6.19 -10.91 3.85
N THR A 156 7.28 -10.46 4.45
CA THR A 156 8.42 -9.88 3.75
C THR A 156 9.67 -10.52 4.34
N SER A 157 10.54 -11.07 3.49
CA SER A 157 11.77 -11.74 3.91
C SER A 157 12.77 -10.77 4.55
N ASP A 158 13.87 -11.32 5.08
CA ASP A 158 15.08 -10.53 5.29
C ASP A 158 15.40 -9.79 3.98
N THR A 159 15.71 -8.50 4.09
CA THR A 159 16.14 -7.69 2.94
C THR A 159 17.65 -7.64 2.91
N TRP A 160 18.23 -7.93 1.76
CA TRP A 160 19.68 -7.94 1.56
C TRP A 160 20.08 -6.86 0.58
N ALA A 161 21.08 -6.06 0.95
CA ALA A 161 21.60 -4.99 0.12
C ALA A 161 23.09 -5.19 -0.15
N THR A 162 23.58 -4.81 -1.33
CA THR A 162 25.01 -4.81 -1.59
C THR A 162 25.68 -3.59 -0.95
N THR A 163 26.89 -3.76 -0.41
CA THR A 163 27.71 -2.63 0.07
C THR A 163 28.56 -2.01 -1.03
N THR A 164 28.64 -2.69 -2.18
CA THR A 164 29.29 -2.21 -3.39
C THR A 164 28.24 -1.75 -4.40
N PRO A 165 28.44 -0.61 -5.08
CA PRO A 165 27.54 -0.17 -6.15
C PRO A 165 27.47 -1.19 -7.29
N VAL A 166 26.29 -1.31 -7.90
CA VAL A 166 26.10 -2.06 -9.15
C VAL A 166 25.82 -1.05 -10.24
N SER A 167 26.89 -0.55 -10.86
CA SER A 167 26.82 0.59 -11.78
C SER A 167 27.09 0.19 -13.23
N GLY A 168 26.56 0.99 -14.15
CA GLY A 168 26.76 0.82 -15.58
C GLY A 168 25.79 -0.17 -16.21
N TYR A 169 25.23 0.23 -17.36
CA TYR A 169 24.11 -0.47 -17.98
C TYR A 169 24.37 -1.96 -18.26
N ALA A 170 25.50 -2.28 -18.90
CA ALA A 170 25.85 -3.65 -19.25
C ALA A 170 26.00 -4.54 -18.01
N HIS A 171 26.66 -4.03 -16.96
CA HIS A 171 26.85 -4.76 -15.71
C HIS A 171 25.52 -4.98 -14.97
N LYS A 172 24.65 -3.97 -14.90
CA LYS A 172 23.30 -4.11 -14.33
C LYS A 172 22.50 -5.21 -15.03
N LEU A 173 22.53 -5.28 -16.36
CA LEU A 173 21.87 -6.36 -17.12
C LEU A 173 22.48 -7.74 -16.86
N GLU A 174 23.80 -7.85 -16.74
CA GLU A 174 24.46 -9.11 -16.41
C GLU A 174 24.08 -9.62 -15.02
N VAL A 175 24.02 -8.71 -14.03
CA VAL A 175 23.57 -9.02 -12.67
C VAL A 175 22.12 -9.50 -12.69
N MET A 176 21.20 -8.78 -13.35
CA MET A 176 19.79 -9.16 -13.42
C MET A 176 19.57 -10.52 -14.12
N ARG A 177 20.30 -10.80 -15.20
CA ARG A 177 20.25 -12.12 -15.87
C ARG A 177 20.76 -13.25 -14.98
N THR A 178 21.80 -12.99 -14.19
CA THR A 178 22.31 -13.96 -13.23
C THR A 178 21.28 -14.24 -12.13
N ILE A 179 20.62 -13.19 -11.62
CA ILE A 179 19.52 -13.34 -10.66
C ILE A 179 18.40 -14.19 -11.27
N GLU A 180 17.93 -13.83 -12.47
CA GLU A 180 16.86 -14.56 -13.18
C GLU A 180 17.21 -16.04 -13.33
N SER A 181 18.44 -16.35 -13.74
CA SER A 181 18.92 -17.73 -13.90
C SER A 181 18.96 -18.52 -12.60
N VAL A 182 19.18 -17.86 -11.45
CA VAL A 182 19.20 -18.52 -10.14
C VAL A 182 17.77 -18.72 -9.65
N ILE A 183 16.93 -17.68 -9.66
CA ILE A 183 15.55 -17.80 -9.16
C ILE A 183 14.73 -18.80 -10.00
N ALA A 184 14.99 -18.93 -11.29
CA ALA A 184 14.34 -19.95 -12.12
C ALA A 184 14.61 -21.39 -11.62
N GLN A 185 15.74 -21.65 -10.95
CA GLN A 185 16.05 -22.97 -10.36
C GLN A 185 15.20 -23.26 -9.12
N HIS A 186 14.70 -22.21 -8.45
CA HIS A 186 13.79 -22.31 -7.31
C HIS A 186 12.31 -22.24 -7.71
N GLY A 187 12.00 -22.27 -9.02
CA GLY A 187 10.63 -22.32 -9.53
C GLY A 187 9.96 -20.96 -9.75
N TRP A 188 10.69 -19.85 -9.57
CA TRP A 188 10.22 -18.51 -9.93
C TRP A 188 10.08 -18.37 -11.45
N ARG A 189 9.15 -17.54 -11.91
CA ARG A 189 8.98 -17.23 -13.33
C ARG A 189 10.05 -16.26 -13.83
N GLY A 190 10.05 -16.00 -15.14
CA GLY A 190 10.93 -14.99 -15.75
C GLY A 190 10.69 -13.60 -15.17
N MET A 191 11.76 -12.80 -15.08
CA MET A 191 11.69 -11.48 -14.48
C MET A 191 11.13 -10.44 -15.46
N VAL A 192 10.37 -9.51 -14.93
CA VAL A 192 9.81 -8.35 -15.64
C VAL A 192 10.48 -7.09 -15.11
N ALA A 193 11.01 -6.27 -16.02
CA ALA A 193 11.55 -4.96 -15.70
C ALA A 193 10.43 -3.92 -15.70
N PHE A 194 10.11 -3.32 -14.56
CA PHE A 194 9.13 -2.23 -14.49
C PHE A 194 9.69 -0.89 -14.97
N ASN A 195 11.01 -0.76 -14.94
CA ASN A 195 11.71 0.44 -15.37
C ASN A 195 11.85 0.56 -16.90
N ASP A 196 11.51 -0.48 -17.67
CA ASP A 196 11.57 -0.47 -19.14
C ASP A 196 10.32 0.18 -19.76
N PRO A 197 10.47 1.29 -20.53
CA PRO A 197 9.34 1.94 -21.22
C PRO A 197 8.64 1.04 -22.24
N ALA A 198 9.28 -0.04 -22.72
CA ALA A 198 8.65 -1.03 -23.59
C ALA A 198 7.48 -1.76 -22.91
N GLY A 199 7.38 -1.71 -21.57
CA GLY A 199 6.28 -2.27 -20.78
C GLY A 199 4.94 -1.54 -20.92
N GLY A 200 4.87 -0.46 -21.72
CA GLY A 200 3.63 0.26 -22.02
C GLY A 200 3.23 1.33 -20.99
N VAL A 201 4.12 1.62 -20.03
CA VAL A 201 3.97 2.73 -19.07
C VAL A 201 4.33 4.05 -19.75
N ASP A 202 3.63 5.13 -19.38
CA ASP A 202 3.91 6.46 -19.91
C ASP A 202 5.38 6.87 -19.64
N PRO A 203 6.15 7.27 -20.67
CA PRO A 203 7.56 7.61 -20.52
C PRO A 203 7.85 8.74 -19.53
N THR A 204 6.91 9.68 -19.34
CA THR A 204 7.07 10.77 -18.35
C THR A 204 6.89 10.24 -16.94
N MET A 205 6.03 9.24 -16.74
CA MET A 205 5.89 8.53 -15.48
C MET A 205 7.14 7.68 -15.19
N ILE A 206 7.67 6.96 -16.18
CA ILE A 206 8.94 6.22 -16.07
C ILE A 206 10.08 7.16 -15.64
N SER A 207 10.25 8.28 -16.33
CA SER A 207 11.30 9.26 -16.00
C SER A 207 11.17 9.80 -14.57
N LYS A 208 9.93 10.08 -14.14
CA LYS A 208 9.66 10.58 -12.78
C LYS A 208 9.91 9.53 -11.69
N MET A 209 9.63 8.26 -11.95
CA MET A 209 9.80 7.18 -10.98
C MET A 209 11.27 6.76 -10.87
N TYR A 210 11.95 6.62 -12.01
CA TYR A 210 13.26 5.97 -12.09
C TYR A 210 14.44 6.92 -12.37
N GLY A 211 14.18 8.23 -12.54
CA GLY A 211 15.21 9.25 -12.68
C GLY A 211 15.80 9.35 -14.08
N GLY A 212 15.18 8.70 -15.07
CA GLY A 212 15.61 8.71 -16.47
C GLY A 212 14.55 8.11 -17.39
N ALA A 213 14.53 8.56 -18.65
CA ALA A 213 13.55 8.12 -19.64
C ALA A 213 13.85 6.75 -20.25
N THR A 214 15.10 6.28 -20.13
CA THR A 214 15.54 4.97 -20.63
C THR A 214 16.37 4.24 -19.56
N PRO A 215 16.40 2.89 -19.57
CA PRO A 215 17.18 2.11 -18.60
C PRO A 215 18.63 2.55 -18.42
N GLU A 216 19.30 2.97 -19.50
CA GLU A 216 20.69 3.43 -19.48
C GLU A 216 20.90 4.69 -18.63
N THR A 217 19.89 5.56 -18.57
CA THR A 217 19.93 6.86 -17.91
C THR A 217 19.25 6.89 -16.55
N GLN A 218 18.55 5.80 -16.19
CA GLN A 218 17.83 5.70 -14.92
C GLN A 218 18.76 5.53 -13.73
N VAL A 219 18.36 6.12 -12.61
CA VAL A 219 18.98 5.98 -11.29
C VAL A 219 18.48 4.70 -10.63
N ASP A 220 17.17 4.47 -10.63
CA ASP A 220 16.55 3.30 -10.01
C ASP A 220 16.09 2.30 -11.08
N TRP A 221 16.31 1.02 -10.78
CA TRP A 221 15.88 -0.13 -11.57
C TRP A 221 15.05 -1.03 -10.69
N GLU A 222 13.92 -1.51 -11.18
CA GLU A 222 13.00 -2.35 -10.43
C GLU A 222 12.62 -3.55 -11.29
N TRP A 223 12.98 -4.74 -10.81
CA TRP A 223 12.69 -5.99 -11.46
C TRP A 223 11.90 -6.90 -10.54
N PHE A 224 10.96 -7.62 -11.14
CA PHE A 224 9.95 -8.40 -10.44
C PHE A 224 9.83 -9.80 -11.03
N SER A 225 9.62 -10.81 -10.18
CA SER A 225 9.14 -12.13 -10.59
C SER A 225 8.07 -12.63 -9.63
N ASP A 226 7.24 -13.56 -10.09
CA ASP A 226 6.21 -14.25 -9.30
C ASP A 226 6.39 -15.77 -9.36
N ASP A 227 5.75 -16.47 -8.41
CA ASP A 227 5.71 -17.92 -8.31
C ASP A 227 4.29 -18.48 -8.57
N GLU A 228 3.48 -17.78 -9.39
CA GLU A 228 2.09 -18.15 -9.62
C GLU A 228 1.95 -19.66 -10.00
N PRO A 229 0.99 -20.39 -9.40
CA PRO A 229 -0.25 -19.89 -8.79
C PRO A 229 -0.13 -19.41 -7.34
N ASP A 230 1.02 -19.57 -6.71
CA ASP A 230 1.28 -19.09 -5.36
C ASP A 230 1.42 -17.54 -5.33
N PRO A 231 1.30 -16.91 -4.15
CA PRO A 231 1.30 -15.45 -4.03
C PRO A 231 2.64 -14.88 -3.54
N GLY A 232 3.75 -15.50 -3.90
CA GLY A 232 5.11 -15.04 -3.68
C GLY A 232 5.57 -14.12 -4.79
N TRP A 233 6.28 -13.06 -4.39
CA TRP A 233 6.85 -12.05 -5.27
C TRP A 233 8.32 -11.84 -4.95
N PHE A 234 9.17 -11.97 -5.94
CA PHE A 234 10.60 -11.70 -5.85
C PHE A 234 10.89 -10.31 -6.41
N TYR A 235 11.62 -9.50 -5.64
CA TYR A 235 12.05 -8.16 -6.03
C TYR A 235 13.58 -8.06 -6.07
N ALA A 236 14.09 -7.46 -7.14
CA ALA A 236 15.48 -7.06 -7.28
C ALA A 236 15.56 -5.61 -7.77
N ASP A 237 16.04 -4.73 -6.91
CA ASP A 237 16.07 -3.30 -7.16
C ASP A 237 17.51 -2.80 -7.16
N ILE A 238 17.90 -1.99 -8.14
CA ILE A 238 19.22 -1.35 -8.17
C ILE A 238 19.05 0.15 -8.11
N THR A 239 19.69 0.79 -7.13
CA THR A 239 19.95 2.23 -7.13
C THR A 239 21.38 2.47 -7.59
N ASP A 240 21.58 3.24 -8.66
CA ASP A 240 22.86 3.61 -9.26
C ASP A 240 23.00 5.14 -9.31
N LEU A 241 23.61 5.72 -8.27
CA LEU A 241 23.68 7.18 -8.13
C LEU A 241 24.66 7.84 -9.12
N ALA A 242 25.37 7.06 -9.94
CA ALA A 242 26.18 7.59 -11.04
C ALA A 242 25.32 8.32 -12.08
N ASN A 243 24.04 7.97 -12.20
CA ASN A 243 23.08 8.60 -13.10
C ASN A 243 22.29 9.76 -12.43
N ASP A 244 22.51 10.03 -11.15
CA ASP A 244 21.81 11.10 -10.42
C ASP A 244 22.38 12.47 -10.78
N THR A 245 21.80 13.10 -11.81
CA THR A 245 22.24 14.42 -12.30
C THR A 245 21.68 15.59 -11.50
N THR A 246 20.63 15.38 -10.70
CA THR A 246 19.98 16.45 -9.91
C THR A 246 20.42 16.46 -8.45
N GLY A 247 20.93 15.34 -7.94
CA GLY A 247 21.27 15.15 -6.53
C GLY A 247 20.05 14.83 -5.64
N GLU A 248 18.84 14.79 -6.21
CA GLU A 248 17.60 14.53 -5.47
C GLU A 248 17.54 13.08 -4.98
N TYR A 249 18.01 12.13 -5.80
CA TYR A 249 18.05 10.71 -5.44
C TYR A 249 19.05 10.46 -4.32
N ARG A 250 20.25 11.04 -4.40
CA ARG A 250 21.25 10.99 -3.32
C ARG A 250 20.68 11.54 -2.02
N ALA A 251 20.04 12.71 -2.03
CA ALA A 251 19.45 13.29 -0.84
C ALA A 251 18.38 12.38 -0.21
N SER A 252 17.53 11.76 -1.05
CA SER A 252 16.51 10.80 -0.61
C SER A 252 17.14 9.53 -0.01
N ARG A 253 18.17 8.96 -0.66
CA ARG A 253 18.90 7.78 -0.18
C ARG A 253 19.63 8.04 1.12
N GLU A 254 20.22 9.22 1.30
CA GLU A 254 20.86 9.61 2.57
C GLU A 254 19.86 9.68 3.73
N GLN A 255 18.63 10.17 3.48
CA GLN A 255 17.58 10.17 4.49
C GLN A 255 17.14 8.75 4.83
N THR A 256 17.02 7.88 3.82
CA THR A 256 16.64 6.46 4.02
C THR A 256 17.72 5.72 4.80
N ALA A 257 18.98 5.83 4.38
CA ALA A 257 20.13 5.23 5.06
C ALA A 257 20.24 5.65 6.53
N LYS A 258 19.96 6.91 6.87
CA LYS A 258 19.91 7.37 8.27
C LYS A 258 18.83 6.68 9.10
N ARG A 259 17.72 6.28 8.48
CA ARG A 259 16.57 5.66 9.14
C ARG A 259 16.70 4.14 9.22
N THR A 260 17.22 3.50 8.18
CA THR A 260 17.21 2.04 8.04
C THR A 260 18.60 1.41 8.11
N GLY A 261 19.68 2.20 8.00
CA GLY A 261 21.04 1.69 7.94
C GLY A 261 21.43 1.11 6.57
N GLU A 262 20.54 1.21 5.57
CA GLU A 262 20.80 0.73 4.21
C GLU A 262 21.97 1.46 3.54
N PRO A 263 22.76 0.76 2.70
CA PRO A 263 23.68 1.39 1.76
C PRO A 263 22.97 2.41 0.85
N LEU A 264 23.67 3.48 0.47
CA LEU A 264 23.07 4.54 -0.36
C LEU A 264 22.70 4.06 -1.76
N GLU A 265 23.47 3.14 -2.31
CA GLU A 265 23.34 2.63 -3.66
C GLU A 265 23.77 1.16 -3.70
N GLY A 266 23.42 0.47 -4.79
CA GLY A 266 23.64 -0.97 -4.94
C GLY A 266 22.35 -1.73 -5.24
N LEU A 267 22.46 -3.05 -5.19
CA LEU A 267 21.36 -4.00 -5.41
C LEU A 267 20.69 -4.32 -4.07
N GLN A 268 19.35 -4.34 -4.05
CA GLN A 268 18.52 -4.81 -2.96
C GLN A 268 17.68 -6.00 -3.40
N LEU A 269 17.55 -7.00 -2.54
CA LEU A 269 16.78 -8.22 -2.78
C LEU A 269 15.79 -8.45 -1.64
N ALA A 270 14.55 -8.77 -1.99
CA ALA A 270 13.51 -9.16 -1.04
C ALA A 270 12.47 -10.08 -1.69
N ILE A 271 11.81 -10.89 -0.88
CA ILE A 271 10.66 -11.69 -1.27
C ILE A 271 9.46 -11.30 -0.41
N VAL A 272 8.29 -11.19 -1.04
CA VAL A 272 7.03 -10.80 -0.41
C VAL A 272 5.98 -11.86 -0.66
N GLY A 273 5.34 -12.35 0.39
CA GLY A 273 4.18 -13.23 0.31
C GLY A 273 2.91 -12.51 0.68
N ARG A 274 1.83 -12.69 -0.08
CA ARG A 274 0.51 -12.11 0.25
C ARG A 274 -0.48 -13.18 0.66
N TYR A 275 -1.34 -12.81 1.62
CA TYR A 275 -2.42 -13.68 2.08
C TYR A 275 -1.90 -15.03 2.59
N MET A 276 -0.74 -15.02 3.23
CA MET A 276 -0.09 -16.23 3.70
C MET A 276 -0.81 -16.77 4.93
N LEU A 277 -1.16 -18.05 4.88
CA LEU A 277 -1.70 -18.79 6.03
C LEU A 277 -0.56 -19.62 6.63
N SER A 278 -0.33 -19.45 7.93
CA SER A 278 0.58 -20.32 8.68
C SER A 278 -0.03 -21.72 8.82
N GLU A 279 0.78 -22.76 8.64
CA GLU A 279 0.39 -24.15 8.85
C GLU A 279 -0.18 -24.36 10.26
N LYS A 280 0.39 -23.65 11.25
CA LYS A 280 -0.04 -23.70 12.65
C LYS A 280 -1.43 -23.12 12.88
N LYS A 281 -1.95 -22.33 11.93
CA LYS A 281 -3.24 -21.65 12.00
C LYS A 281 -4.31 -22.27 11.10
N VAL A 282 -4.00 -23.32 10.34
CA VAL A 282 -4.95 -23.95 9.39
C VAL A 282 -6.22 -24.45 10.09
N ASP A 283 -6.06 -25.15 11.22
CA ASP A 283 -7.20 -25.68 11.99
C ASP A 283 -8.07 -24.56 12.57
N GLU A 284 -7.43 -23.51 13.10
CA GLU A 284 -8.12 -22.35 13.66
C GLU A 284 -8.86 -21.57 12.55
N PHE A 285 -8.22 -21.39 11.39
CA PHE A 285 -8.80 -20.73 10.23
C PHE A 285 -10.04 -21.49 9.74
N THR A 286 -9.92 -22.81 9.55
CA THR A 286 -11.01 -23.68 9.11
C THR A 286 -12.17 -23.66 10.11
N LYS A 287 -11.87 -23.72 11.41
CA LYS A 287 -12.88 -23.62 12.47
C LYS A 287 -13.53 -22.23 12.53
N ALA A 288 -12.78 -21.16 12.28
CA ALA A 288 -13.32 -19.82 12.27
C ALA A 288 -14.29 -19.61 11.11
N LEU A 289 -14.01 -20.19 9.93
CA LEU A 289 -14.90 -20.13 8.76
C LEU A 289 -16.29 -20.72 9.02
N THR A 290 -16.44 -21.73 9.89
CA THR A 290 -17.75 -22.34 10.17
C THR A 290 -18.76 -21.40 10.83
N LYS A 291 -18.31 -20.22 11.29
CA LYS A 291 -19.17 -19.18 11.89
C LYS A 291 -19.79 -18.26 10.82
N TYR A 292 -19.36 -18.39 9.57
CA TYR A 292 -19.75 -17.51 8.47
C TYR A 292 -20.55 -18.30 7.43
N PRO A 293 -21.61 -17.71 6.87
CA PRO A 293 -22.43 -18.32 5.83
C PRO A 293 -21.72 -18.36 4.48
#